data_AF-A0A7Y5UKZ6-F1
#
_entry.id   AF-A0A7Y5UKZ6-F1
#
_cell.length_a   1.000
_cell.length_b   1.000
_cell.length_c   1.000
_cell.angle_alpha   90.00
_cell.angle_beta   90.00
_cell.angle_gamma   90.00
#
_symmetry.space_group_name_H-M   'P 1'
#
loop_
_entity.id
_entity.type
_entity.pdbx_description
1 polymer ?
#
loop_
_entity_poly.entity_id
_entity_poly.type
_entity_poly.pdbx_seq_one_letter_code
_entity_poly.pdbx_strand_id
1 'polypeptide(L)'
;MSTASMTFGRSTTYGTSRGSRWFANAASALIQLLRRIDRWQLERSSRRDPRSTAEVLAWARSIEASDPGFAADLRAAVYRAESQTER
;
A
#
# COMPACT_ATOMS: atom_id res chain seq x y z
N MET A 1 56.67 31.81 27.74
CA MET A 1 55.39 32.43 27.33
C MET A 1 54.70 31.44 26.41
N SER A 2 53.58 30.85 26.83
CA SER A 2 52.85 29.83 26.04
C SER A 2 51.46 30.38 25.73
N THR A 3 51.25 30.80 24.49
CA THR A 3 49.94 31.27 24.00
C THR A 3 49.30 30.17 23.16
N ALA A 4 48.49 29.34 23.80
CA ALA A 4 47.58 28.43 23.11
C ALA A 4 46.31 29.21 22.74
N SER A 5 46.11 29.50 21.44
CA SER A 5 44.83 30.03 20.95
C SER A 5 43.86 28.86 20.74
N MET A 6 43.07 28.54 21.77
CA MET A 6 41.93 27.64 21.60
C MET A 6 40.72 28.48 21.20
N THR A 7 40.36 28.46 19.92
CA THR A 7 39.13 29.07 19.41
C THR A 7 37.94 28.16 19.75
N PHE A 8 37.54 28.12 21.01
CA PHE A 8 36.26 27.56 21.44
C PHE A 8 35.17 28.60 21.23
N GLY A 9 34.31 28.40 20.23
CA GLY A 9 33.17 29.31 20.01
C GLY A 9 32.57 29.32 18.61
N ARG A 10 33.19 28.66 17.62
CA ARG A 10 32.56 28.57 16.30
C ARG A 10 31.51 27.45 16.31
N SER A 11 30.24 27.82 16.28
CA SER A 11 29.15 26.90 15.95
C SER A 11 29.46 26.25 14.61
N THR A 12 29.86 24.98 14.62
CA THR A 12 29.99 24.17 13.40
C THR A 12 28.58 23.89 12.90
N THR A 13 28.03 24.85 12.17
CA THR A 13 26.80 24.63 11.43
C THR A 13 27.16 23.68 10.28
N TYR A 14 26.91 22.38 10.46
CA TYR A 14 27.00 21.41 9.38
C TYR A 14 25.91 21.76 8.36
N GLY A 15 26.25 22.63 7.42
CA GLY A 15 25.38 23.00 6.33
C GLY A 15 25.03 21.74 5.57
N THR A 16 23.76 21.34 5.63
CA THR A 16 23.25 20.22 4.84
C THR A 16 23.66 20.47 3.39
N SER A 17 24.50 19.60 2.84
CA SER A 17 25.04 19.81 1.51
C SER A 17 23.89 19.95 0.50
N ARG A 18 24.06 20.82 -0.50
CA ARG A 18 23.03 21.03 -1.53
C ARG A 18 22.67 19.71 -2.24
N GLY A 19 23.63 18.78 -2.35
CA GLY A 19 23.43 17.44 -2.90
C GLY A 19 22.50 16.56 -2.04
N SER A 20 22.64 16.61 -0.70
CA SER A 20 21.76 15.87 0.21
C SER A 20 20.31 16.34 0.11
N ARG A 21 20.09 17.65 -0.06
CA ARG A 21 18.74 18.21 -0.26
C ARG A 21 18.12 17.76 -1.58
N TRP A 22 18.91 17.75 -2.65
CA TRP A 22 18.45 17.25 -3.95
C TRP A 22 18.05 15.76 -3.89
N PHE A 23 18.89 14.93 -3.27
CA PHE A 23 18.57 13.51 -3.09
C PHE A 23 17.31 13.30 -2.24
N ALA A 24 17.17 14.04 -1.14
CA ALA A 24 15.98 13.96 -0.30
C ALA A 24 14.70 14.31 -1.08
N ASN A 25 14.75 15.33 -1.94
CA ASN A 25 13.64 15.70 -2.80
C ASN A 25 13.33 14.63 -3.85
N ALA A 26 14.35 14.06 -4.49
CA ALA A 26 14.20 13.00 -5.47
C ALA A 26 13.60 11.73 -4.85
N ALA A 27 14.12 11.30 -3.70
CA ALA A 27 13.58 10.16 -2.94
C ALA A 27 12.14 10.40 -2.51
N SER A 28 11.82 11.61 -2.03
CA SER A 28 10.46 11.98 -1.65
C SER A 28 9.49 11.97 -2.83
N ALA A 29 9.92 12.44 -4.00
CA ALA A 29 9.12 12.39 -5.22
C ALA A 29 8.86 10.94 -5.66
N LEU A 30 9.88 10.09 -5.59
CA LEU A 30 9.75 8.66 -5.93
C LEU A 30 8.78 7.94 -4.98
N ILE A 31 8.88 8.16 -3.67
CA ILE A 31 7.97 7.58 -2.68
C ILE A 31 6.52 8.02 -2.96
N GLN A 32 6.31 9.29 -3.30
CA GLN A 32 4.98 9.79 -3.63
C GLN A 32 4.43 9.16 -4.91
N LEU A 33 5.27 8.94 -5.93
CA LEU A 33 4.89 8.26 -7.15
C LEU A 33 4.48 6.81 -6.87
N LEU A 34 5.29 6.08 -6.11
CA LEU A 34 4.99 4.69 -5.72
C LEU A 34 3.67 4.61 -4.95
N ARG A 35 3.45 5.50 -3.97
CA ARG A 35 2.18 5.59 -3.23
C ARG A 35 0.98 5.93 -4.10
N ARG A 36 1.17 6.72 -5.16
CA ARG A 36 0.10 7.04 -6.11
C ARG A 36 -0.26 5.84 -6.98
N ILE A 37 0.74 5.11 -7.45
CA ILE A 37 0.55 3.89 -8.24
C ILE A 37 -0.12 2.80 -7.40
N ASP A 38 0.34 2.61 -6.16
CA ASP A 38 -0.23 1.65 -5.21
C ASP A 38 -1.72 1.93 -4.95
N ARG A 39 -2.07 3.17 -4.62
CA ARG A 39 -3.47 3.58 -4.45
C ARG A 39 -4.30 3.39 -5.71
N TRP A 40 -3.75 3.71 -6.89
CA TRP A 40 -4.44 3.49 -8.14
C TRP A 40 -4.71 2.00 -8.41
N GLN A 41 -3.75 1.14 -8.06
CA GLN A 41 -3.93 -0.31 -8.18
C GLN A 41 -5.00 -0.83 -7.20
N LEU A 42 -4.99 -0.35 -5.96
CA LEU A 42 -6.00 -0.68 -4.96
C LEU A 42 -7.40 -0.19 -5.38
N GLU A 43 -7.53 1.03 -5.90
CA GLU A 43 -8.79 1.55 -6.44
C GLU A 43 -9.30 0.73 -7.63
N ARG A 44 -8.38 0.23 -8.47
CA ARG A 44 -8.74 -0.64 -9.60
C ARG A 44 -9.17 -2.03 -9.15
N SER A 45 -8.52 -2.57 -8.13
CA SER A 45 -8.85 -3.88 -7.55
C SER A 45 -10.15 -3.82 -6.74
N SER A 46 -10.36 -2.78 -5.93
CA SER A 46 -11.60 -2.62 -5.15
C SER A 46 -12.85 -2.42 -6.02
N ARG A 47 -12.67 -1.94 -7.26
CA ARG A 47 -13.74 -1.88 -8.25
C ARG A 47 -14.14 -3.24 -8.81
N ARG A 48 -13.30 -4.27 -8.64
CA ARG A 48 -13.55 -5.65 -9.04
C ARG A 48 -14.06 -6.53 -7.91
N ASP A 49 -14.14 -6.02 -6.68
CA ASP A 49 -14.70 -6.79 -5.60
C ASP A 49 -16.20 -6.98 -5.85
N PRO A 50 -16.69 -8.23 -5.91
CA PRO A 50 -18.09 -8.53 -6.13
C PRO A 50 -18.91 -7.93 -4.99
N ARG A 51 -19.90 -7.08 -5.32
CA ARG A 51 -20.71 -6.33 -4.34
C ARG A 51 -22.01 -7.02 -3.98
N SER A 52 -22.33 -8.12 -4.65
CA SER A 52 -23.54 -8.90 -4.39
C SER A 52 -23.26 -10.38 -4.34
N THR A 53 -24.12 -11.11 -3.64
CA THR A 53 -24.10 -12.57 -3.53
C THR A 53 -24.14 -13.24 -4.92
N ALA A 54 -24.94 -12.68 -5.84
CA ALA A 54 -25.04 -13.15 -7.21
C ALA A 54 -23.72 -12.99 -7.98
N GLU A 55 -23.00 -11.88 -7.80
CA GLU A 55 -21.69 -11.66 -8.40
C GLU A 55 -20.64 -12.62 -7.84
N VAL A 56 -20.66 -12.91 -6.54
CA VAL A 56 -19.76 -13.90 -5.93
C VAL A 56 -20.01 -15.30 -6.52
N LEU A 57 -21.26 -15.69 -6.71
CA LEU A 57 -21.61 -16.97 -7.33
C LEU A 57 -21.21 -17.03 -8.82
N ALA A 58 -21.36 -15.93 -9.55
CA ALA A 58 -20.90 -15.83 -10.93
C ALA A 58 -19.37 -15.96 -11.01
N TRP A 59 -18.65 -15.34 -10.08
CA TRP A 59 -17.20 -15.45 -9.98
C TRP A 59 -16.76 -16.87 -9.62
N ALA A 60 -17.40 -17.51 -8.64
CA ALA A 60 -17.16 -18.91 -8.29
C ALA A 60 -17.32 -19.84 -9.51
N ARG A 61 -18.33 -19.59 -10.35
CA ARG A 61 -18.53 -20.35 -11.60
C ARG A 61 -17.43 -20.10 -12.62
N SER A 62 -16.91 -18.87 -12.71
CA SER A 62 -15.83 -18.54 -13.65
C SER A 62 -14.49 -19.20 -13.30
N ILE A 63 -14.21 -19.39 -12.00
CA ILE A 63 -12.94 -19.93 -11.50
C ILE A 63 -12.99 -21.43 -11.21
N GLU A 64 -14.17 -22.06 -11.25
CA GLU A 64 -14.35 -23.49 -10.97
C GLU A 64 -13.49 -24.41 -11.84
N ALA A 65 -13.23 -24.01 -13.09
CA ALA A 65 -12.35 -24.74 -14.00
C ALA A 65 -10.87 -24.73 -13.56
N SER A 66 -10.42 -23.66 -12.89
CA SER A 66 -9.05 -23.49 -12.44
C SER A 66 -8.84 -23.89 -10.98
N ASP A 67 -9.84 -23.68 -10.12
CA ASP A 67 -9.80 -23.95 -8.69
C ASP A 67 -11.21 -24.31 -8.16
N PRO A 68 -11.57 -25.61 -8.19
CA PRO A 68 -12.88 -26.06 -7.75
C PRO A 68 -13.05 -25.98 -6.22
N GLY A 69 -11.95 -26.07 -5.46
CA GLY A 69 -12.00 -26.01 -3.99
C GLY A 69 -12.35 -24.60 -3.51
N PHE A 70 -11.70 -23.60 -4.09
CA PHE A 70 -12.00 -22.21 -3.78
C PHE A 70 -13.41 -21.80 -4.26
N ALA A 71 -13.86 -22.29 -5.43
CA ALA A 71 -15.24 -22.07 -5.89
C ALA A 71 -16.29 -22.66 -4.93
N ALA A 72 -16.04 -23.84 -4.34
CA ALA A 72 -16.92 -24.43 -3.34
C ALA A 72 -16.98 -23.60 -2.05
N ASP A 73 -15.84 -23.08 -1.59
CA ASP A 73 -15.78 -22.23 -0.39
C ASP A 73 -16.54 -20.91 -0.59
N LEU A 74 -16.42 -20.28 -1.77
CA LEU A 74 -17.20 -19.08 -2.10
C LEU A 74 -18.72 -19.33 -2.06
N ARG A 75 -19.19 -20.48 -2.56
CA ARG A 75 -20.60 -20.88 -2.47
C ARG A 75 -21.03 -21.08 -1.02
N ALA A 76 -20.21 -21.76 -0.23
CA ALA A 76 -20.51 -22.00 1.19
C ALA A 76 -20.54 -20.69 2.00
N ALA A 77 -19.64 -19.75 1.71
CA ALA A 77 -19.63 -18.43 2.32
C ALA A 77 -20.90 -17.63 1.98
N VAL A 78 -21.35 -17.69 0.73
CA VAL A 78 -22.62 -17.12 0.28
C VAL A 78 -23.80 -17.67 1.08
N TYR A 79 -23.95 -19.00 1.17
CA TYR A 79 -25.03 -19.62 1.93
C TYR A 79 -25.01 -19.23 3.43
N ARG A 80 -23.81 -19.11 4.01
CA ARG A 80 -23.65 -18.66 5.40
C ARG A 80 -24.05 -17.20 5.59
N ALA A 81 -23.75 -16.32 4.63
CA ALA A 81 -24.11 -14.92 4.71
C ALA A 81 -25.64 -14.70 4.55
N GLU A 82 -26.28 -15.43 3.65
CA GLU A 82 -27.74 -15.39 3.47
C GLU A 82 -28.47 -15.87 4.72
N SER A 83 -28.05 -17.01 5.29
CA SER A 83 -28.62 -17.54 6.54
C SER A 83 -28.41 -16.66 7.77
N GLN A 84 -27.43 -15.76 7.76
CA GLN A 84 -27.25 -14.73 8.81
C GLN A 84 -28.15 -13.51 8.61
N THR A 85 -28.58 -13.22 7.38
CA THR A 85 -29.45 -12.07 7.07
C THR A 85 -30.92 -12.36 7.41
N GLU A 86 -31.31 -13.64 7.43
CA GLU A 86 -32.66 -14.09 7.79
C GLU A 86 -32.91 -14.21 9.31
N ARG A 87 -31.92 -13.92 10.14
CA ARG A 87 -32.03 -13.88 11.61
C ARG A 87 -32.11 -12.45 12.13
#